data_AF-A0A1R1Z1K0-F1
#
_entry.id   AF-A0A1R1Z1K0-F1
#
_cell.length_a   1.000
_cell.length_b   1.000
_cell.length_c   1.000
_cell.angle_alpha   90.00
_cell.angle_beta   90.00
_cell.angle_gamma   90.00
#
_symmetry.space_group_name_H-M   'P 1'
#
loop_
_entity.id
_entity.type
_entity.pdbx_description
1 polymer ?
#
loop_
_entity_poly.entity_id
_entity_poly.type
_entity_poly.pdbx_seq_one_letter_code
_entity_poly.pdbx_strand_id
1 'polypeptide(L)'
;MSVPTGPIGRWRIVEVAAWPCEHLDLCGPAFLRIDADGNGEMAFGALTAVLDVGFNPSGIEFDWNGSDEGDQVHGTGWAGLLDDGRLHGEITFDNGDETTFVVELSPFSAACQSGHSSRASLRWRTPYLPCCPSPCRQSCHQGAKAINPL
;
A
#
# COMPACT_ATOMS: atom_id res chain seq x y z
N MET A 1 9.17 22.48 -2.70
CA MET A 1 8.06 21.52 -2.55
C MET A 1 7.63 21.61 -1.11
N SER A 2 6.35 21.82 -0.82
CA SER A 2 5.88 21.86 0.57
C SER A 2 6.03 20.46 1.17
N VAL A 3 6.65 20.36 2.35
CA VAL A 3 6.71 19.11 3.11
C VAL A 3 5.27 18.74 3.48
N PRO A 4 4.81 17.50 3.24
CA PRO A 4 3.47 17.08 3.67
C PRO A 4 3.34 17.28 5.18
N THR A 5 2.25 17.91 5.60
CA THR A 5 1.99 18.24 7.02
C THR A 5 1.43 17.06 7.81
N GLY A 6 1.35 15.87 7.20
CA GLY A 6 0.80 14.68 7.82
C GLY A 6 0.72 13.50 6.84
N PRO A 7 0.25 12.33 7.32
CA PRO A 7 0.29 11.07 6.59
C PRO A 7 -0.83 10.92 5.53
N ILE A 8 -1.83 11.81 5.50
CA ILE A 8 -2.93 11.75 4.53
C ILE A 8 -2.42 12.03 3.12
N GLY A 9 -2.77 11.15 2.18
CA GLY A 9 -2.38 11.28 0.79
C GLY A 9 -2.03 9.94 0.14
N ARG A 10 -1.42 10.02 -1.05
CA ARG A 10 -0.88 8.86 -1.76
C ARG A 10 0.63 8.88 -1.71
N TRP A 11 1.18 7.74 -1.38
CA TRP A 11 2.58 7.52 -1.17
C TRP A 11 3.06 6.38 -2.06
N ARG A 12 4.25 6.53 -2.62
CA ARG A 12 4.94 5.51 -3.39
C ARG A 12 5.78 4.70 -2.41
N ILE A 13 5.55 3.40 -2.33
CA ILE A 13 6.47 2.51 -1.58
C ILE A 13 7.74 2.37 -2.40
N VAL A 14 8.87 2.78 -1.83
CA VAL A 14 10.18 2.78 -2.49
C VAL A 14 11.11 1.70 -1.94
N GLU A 15 10.90 1.30 -0.69
CA GLU A 15 11.69 0.28 -0.01
C GLU A 15 10.76 -0.58 0.87
N VAL A 16 11.00 -1.90 0.88
CA VAL A 16 10.45 -2.85 1.85
C VAL A 16 11.59 -3.78 2.26
N ALA A 17 11.85 -3.95 3.55
CA ALA A 17 13.06 -4.65 4.01
C ALA A 17 13.12 -6.12 3.57
N ALA A 18 11.98 -6.78 3.43
CA ALA A 18 11.90 -8.19 3.05
C ALA A 18 12.18 -8.46 1.56
N TRP A 19 12.08 -7.46 0.68
CA TRP A 19 12.17 -7.67 -0.77
C TRP A 19 13.03 -6.61 -1.48
N PRO A 20 13.77 -6.99 -2.54
CA PRO A 20 14.47 -6.02 -3.37
C PRO A 20 13.47 -5.13 -4.13
N CYS A 21 13.85 -3.87 -4.37
CA CYS A 21 12.99 -2.85 -4.98
C CYS A 21 12.34 -3.27 -6.31
N GLU A 22 13.01 -4.14 -7.09
CA GLU A 22 12.49 -4.66 -8.36
C GLU A 22 11.21 -5.52 -8.22
N HIS A 23 10.94 -6.05 -7.02
CA HIS A 23 9.75 -6.85 -6.73
C HIS A 23 8.58 -5.99 -6.23
N LEU A 24 8.79 -4.71 -5.87
CA LEU A 24 7.72 -3.87 -5.35
C LEU A 24 6.60 -3.67 -6.37
N ASP A 25 6.94 -3.58 -7.66
CA ASP A 25 5.99 -3.31 -8.73
C ASP A 25 5.46 -4.58 -9.44
N LEU A 26 5.61 -5.76 -8.83
CA LEU A 26 5.39 -7.05 -9.48
C LEU A 26 3.98 -7.18 -10.09
N CYS A 27 2.91 -6.94 -9.31
CA CYS A 27 1.53 -6.99 -9.82
C CYS A 27 0.92 -5.59 -10.09
N GLY A 28 1.72 -4.52 -10.03
CA GLY A 28 1.29 -3.14 -10.26
C GLY A 28 2.11 -2.14 -9.43
N PRO A 29 1.94 -0.82 -9.62
CA PRO A 29 2.71 0.18 -8.87
C PRO A 29 2.50 0.01 -7.37
N ALA A 30 3.58 -0.14 -6.61
CA ALA A 30 3.53 -0.19 -5.15
C ALA A 30 3.13 1.15 -4.54
N PHE A 31 2.15 1.16 -3.64
CA PHE A 31 1.65 2.38 -3.01
C PHE A 31 1.07 2.14 -1.62
N LEU A 32 0.98 3.22 -0.86
CA LEU A 32 0.18 3.37 0.35
C LEU A 32 -0.73 4.59 0.17
N ARG A 33 -2.02 4.43 0.42
CA ARG A 33 -3.05 5.48 0.33
C ARG A 33 -3.72 5.60 1.69
N ILE A 34 -3.74 6.82 2.22
CA ILE A 34 -4.31 7.12 3.53
C ILE A 34 -5.34 8.24 3.33
N ASP A 35 -6.59 7.95 3.63
CA ASP A 35 -7.70 8.87 3.51
C ASP A 35 -8.01 9.57 4.84
N ALA A 36 -8.61 10.75 4.76
CA ALA A 36 -8.95 11.55 5.94
C ALA A 36 -10.09 10.96 6.80
N ASP A 37 -10.83 9.97 6.28
CA ASP A 37 -11.96 9.34 6.94
C ASP A 37 -11.60 8.05 7.69
N GLY A 38 -10.32 7.73 7.80
CA GLY A 38 -9.83 6.53 8.49
C GLY A 38 -9.74 5.30 7.59
N ASN A 39 -9.93 5.43 6.29
CA ASN A 39 -9.69 4.33 5.35
C ASN A 39 -8.29 4.41 4.73
N GLY A 40 -7.78 3.27 4.28
CA GLY A 40 -6.57 3.24 3.48
C GLY A 40 -6.46 2.01 2.60
N GLU A 41 -5.45 2.01 1.74
CA GLU A 41 -5.11 0.90 0.86
C GLU A 41 -3.60 0.80 0.73
N MET A 42 -3.09 -0.43 0.63
CA MET A 42 -1.71 -0.66 0.22
C MET A 42 -1.62 -1.76 -0.83
N ALA A 43 -0.63 -1.64 -1.70
CA ALA A 43 -0.25 -2.69 -2.62
C ALA A 43 1.25 -2.66 -2.83
N PHE A 44 1.90 -3.81 -2.85
CA PHE A 44 3.29 -4.00 -3.27
C PHE A 44 3.54 -5.49 -3.50
N GLY A 45 4.39 -5.84 -4.47
CA GLY A 45 4.59 -7.24 -4.83
C GLY A 45 3.27 -7.88 -5.30
N ALA A 46 2.87 -8.96 -4.63
CA ALA A 46 1.57 -9.60 -4.81
C ALA A 46 0.55 -9.22 -3.70
N LEU A 47 0.98 -8.51 -2.65
CA LEU A 47 0.10 -8.05 -1.58
C LEU A 47 -0.80 -6.93 -2.08
N THR A 48 -2.10 -7.05 -1.78
CA THR A 48 -3.08 -5.98 -1.86
C THR A 48 -3.94 -5.99 -0.60
N ALA A 49 -4.14 -4.85 0.04
CA ALA A 49 -4.88 -4.77 1.30
C ALA A 49 -5.67 -3.47 1.44
N VAL A 50 -6.77 -3.55 2.18
CA VAL A 50 -7.50 -2.40 2.74
C VAL A 50 -7.11 -2.21 4.19
N LEU A 51 -7.11 -0.96 4.64
CA LEU A 51 -6.67 -0.56 5.97
C LEU A 51 -7.82 0.15 6.71
N ASP A 52 -7.97 -0.16 7.99
CA ASP A 52 -8.70 0.65 8.97
C ASP A 52 -7.67 1.46 9.78
N VAL A 53 -7.69 2.78 9.64
CA VAL A 53 -6.59 3.69 10.01
C VAL A 53 -6.98 4.56 11.20
N GLY A 54 -6.22 4.43 12.28
CA GLY A 54 -6.21 5.33 13.43
C GLY A 54 -5.11 6.39 13.31
N PHE A 55 -5.47 7.66 13.52
CA PHE A 55 -4.51 8.76 13.56
C PHE A 55 -4.02 9.02 14.99
N ASN A 56 -2.71 9.23 15.16
CA ASN A 56 -2.11 9.66 16.42
C ASN A 56 -1.12 10.83 16.18
N PRO A 57 -0.64 11.52 17.22
CA PRO A 57 0.27 12.67 17.05
C PRO A 57 1.59 12.34 16.34
N SER A 58 2.00 11.08 16.32
CA SER A 58 3.25 10.60 15.74
C SER A 58 3.08 10.02 14.33
N GLY A 59 1.84 9.85 13.84
CA GLY A 59 1.56 9.22 12.55
C GLY A 59 0.22 8.48 12.51
N ILE A 60 0.25 7.25 11.99
CA ILE A 60 -0.89 6.34 11.93
C ILE A 60 -0.55 4.97 12.50
N GLU A 61 -1.59 4.31 12.99
CA GLU A 61 -1.65 2.87 13.25
C GLU A 61 -2.83 2.31 12.44
N PHE A 62 -2.74 1.06 12.00
CA PHE A 62 -3.79 0.46 11.20
C PHE A 62 -3.90 -1.04 11.38
N ASP A 63 -5.13 -1.54 11.30
CA ASP A 63 -5.43 -2.94 11.02
C ASP A 63 -5.59 -3.09 9.50
N TRP A 64 -5.17 -4.22 8.94
CA TRP A 64 -5.30 -4.46 7.51
C TRP A 64 -5.75 -5.87 7.17
N ASN A 65 -6.48 -5.97 6.06
CA ASN A 65 -6.97 -7.23 5.51
C ASN A 65 -6.74 -7.24 4.00
N GLY A 66 -6.18 -8.33 3.48
CA GLY A 66 -5.74 -8.37 2.10
C GLY A 66 -5.51 -9.76 1.54
N SER A 67 -4.94 -9.80 0.35
CA SER A 67 -4.49 -11.04 -0.27
C SER A 67 -3.03 -10.90 -0.70
N ASP A 68 -2.25 -11.95 -0.44
CA ASP A 68 -0.90 -12.14 -0.95
C ASP A 68 -0.86 -13.44 -1.74
N GLU A 69 -0.39 -13.38 -2.99
CA GLU A 69 -0.39 -14.49 -3.96
C GLU A 69 -1.74 -15.22 -4.15
N GLY A 70 -2.86 -14.58 -3.77
CA GLY A 70 -4.21 -15.16 -3.83
C GLY A 70 -4.68 -15.81 -2.52
N ASP A 71 -3.82 -15.88 -1.51
CA ASP A 71 -4.16 -16.33 -0.17
C ASP A 71 -4.58 -15.16 0.71
N GLN A 72 -5.54 -15.39 1.61
CA GLN A 72 -6.04 -14.37 2.51
C GLN A 72 -5.02 -14.12 3.63
N VAL A 73 -4.64 -12.86 3.80
CA VAL A 73 -3.73 -12.39 4.84
C VAL A 73 -4.34 -11.21 5.59
N HIS A 74 -3.82 -10.97 6.78
CA HIS A 74 -4.28 -9.93 7.70
C HIS A 74 -3.14 -9.61 8.67
N GLY A 75 -3.27 -8.45 9.31
CA GLY A 75 -2.23 -7.96 10.19
C GLY A 75 -2.50 -6.58 10.73
N THR A 76 -1.47 -6.03 11.34
CA THR A 76 -1.43 -4.65 11.84
C THR A 76 -0.23 -3.91 11.28
N GLY A 77 -0.16 -2.60 11.50
CA GLY A 77 0.99 -1.81 11.11
C GLY A 77 0.91 -0.37 11.59
N TRP A 78 1.97 0.37 11.32
CA TRP A 78 2.07 1.79 11.65
C TRP A 78 2.91 2.52 10.61
N ALA A 79 2.74 3.85 10.52
CA ALA A 79 3.62 4.70 9.73
C ALA A 79 3.77 6.09 10.38
N GLY A 80 5.01 6.56 10.49
CA GLY A 80 5.37 7.85 11.05
C GLY A 80 6.09 8.74 10.03
N LEU A 81 5.88 10.06 10.14
CA LEU A 81 6.54 11.05 9.28
C LEU A 81 7.98 11.29 9.74
N LEU A 82 8.91 11.21 8.79
CA LEU A 82 10.32 11.54 8.99
C LEU A 82 10.59 13.02 8.71
N ASP A 83 11.72 13.52 9.22
CA ASP A 83 12.17 14.92 9.03
C ASP A 83 12.37 15.30 7.55
N ASP A 84 12.62 14.32 6.68
CA ASP A 84 12.79 14.52 5.24
C ASP A 84 11.47 14.49 4.44
N GLY A 85 10.33 14.30 5.12
CA GLY A 85 9.00 14.27 4.54
C GLY A 85 8.55 12.92 3.97
N ARG A 86 9.34 11.84 4.15
CA ARG A 86 8.92 10.46 3.88
C ARG A 86 8.15 9.87 5.05
N LEU A 87 7.37 8.81 4.82
CA LEU A 87 6.91 7.98 5.93
C LEU A 87 7.79 6.74 6.03
N HIS A 88 8.12 6.37 7.26
CA HIS A 88 8.66 5.06 7.60
C HIS A 88 7.63 4.31 8.43
N GLY A 89 7.51 3.02 8.19
CA GLY A 89 6.53 2.21 8.89
C GLY A 89 6.90 0.74 8.92
N GLU A 90 6.00 -0.03 9.51
CA GLU A 90 6.08 -1.47 9.63
C GLU A 90 4.72 -2.08 9.36
N ILE A 91 4.74 -3.28 8.76
CA ILE A 91 3.60 -4.17 8.70
C ILE A 91 3.96 -5.47 9.42
N THR A 92 3.00 -5.96 10.20
CA THR A 92 3.09 -7.25 10.88
C THR A 92 1.93 -8.10 10.40
N PHE A 93 2.22 -9.30 9.93
CA PHE A 93 1.26 -10.33 9.60
C PHE A 93 0.86 -11.06 10.88
N ASP A 94 -0.40 -11.50 10.99
CA ASP A 94 -0.89 -12.23 12.16
C ASP A 94 -0.18 -13.59 12.38
N ASN A 95 0.50 -14.11 11.36
CA ASN A 95 1.35 -15.30 11.49
C ASN A 95 2.70 -15.02 12.19
N GLY A 96 3.00 -13.77 12.51
CA GLY A 96 4.21 -13.31 13.18
C GLY A 96 5.31 -12.79 12.26
N ASP A 97 5.14 -12.83 10.94
CA ASP A 97 6.08 -12.21 10.00
C ASP A 97 5.95 -10.69 10.04
N GLU A 98 7.04 -9.96 9.94
CA GLU A 98 7.04 -8.50 9.94
C GLU A 98 8.04 -7.93 8.91
N THR A 99 7.74 -6.74 8.38
CA THR A 99 8.68 -6.02 7.53
C THR A 99 8.47 -4.51 7.61
N THR A 100 9.57 -3.78 7.53
CA THR A 100 9.55 -2.31 7.48
C THR A 100 9.48 -1.82 6.04
N PHE A 101 8.95 -0.61 5.88
CA PHE A 101 8.84 0.05 4.58
C PHE A 101 9.15 1.54 4.68
N VAL A 102 9.57 2.11 3.54
CA VAL A 102 9.72 3.55 3.35
C VAL A 102 8.85 3.97 2.18
N VAL A 103 8.12 5.07 2.36
CA VAL A 103 7.31 5.67 1.29
C VAL A 103 7.63 7.14 1.07
N GLU A 104 7.58 7.53 -0.19
CA GLU A 104 7.73 8.91 -0.64
C GLU A 104 6.37 9.47 -1.07
N LEU A 105 6.10 10.73 -0.78
CA LEU A 105 4.87 11.37 -1.24
C LEU A 105 4.82 11.28 -2.76
N SER A 106 3.77 10.66 -3.32
CA SER A 106 3.56 10.66 -4.75
C SER A 106 3.06 12.04 -5.16
N PRO A 107 3.84 12.88 -5.87
CA PRO A 107 3.29 14.10 -6.42
C PRO A 107 2.27 13.68 -7.47
N PHE A 108 0.99 13.72 -7.13
CA PHE A 108 -0.03 13.65 -8.16
C PHE A 108 0.25 14.78 -9.15
N SER A 109 0.39 14.46 -10.44
CA SER A 109 -0.15 15.37 -11.44
C SER A 109 -1.64 15.50 -11.11
N ALA A 110 -2.01 16.55 -10.40
CA ALA A 110 -3.37 17.05 -10.39
C ALA A 110 -3.67 17.50 -11.82
N ALA A 111 -3.98 16.57 -12.71
CA ALA A 111 -4.57 16.88 -13.99
C ALA A 111 -5.99 17.40 -13.73
N CYS A 112 -6.05 18.70 -13.50
CA CYS A 112 -7.19 19.61 -13.60
C CYS A 112 -8.48 19.18 -12.89
N GLN A 113 -8.71 19.79 -11.73
CA GLN A 113 -10.05 20.28 -11.39
C GLN A 113 -10.52 21.24 -12.50
N SER A 114 -11.33 20.76 -13.43
CA SER A 114 -12.23 21.62 -14.19
C SER A 114 -13.56 20.89 -14.31
N GLY A 115 -14.54 21.36 -13.54
CA GLY A 115 -15.91 20.92 -13.67
C GLY A 115 -16.42 21.24 -15.07
N HIS A 116 -16.94 20.22 -15.74
CA HIS A 116 -18.11 20.37 -16.60
C HIS A 116 -19.04 19.20 -16.32
N SER A 117 -20.21 19.55 -15.80
CA SER A 117 -21.35 18.68 -15.65
C SER A 117 -21.75 18.10 -17.00
N SER A 118 -21.72 16.77 -17.12
CA SER A 118 -22.65 16.05 -17.99
C SER A 118 -23.00 14.71 -17.36
N ARG A 119 -24.15 14.74 -16.70
CA ARG A 119 -24.99 13.63 -16.24
C ARG A 119 -24.97 12.43 -17.20
N ALA A 120 -24.44 11.29 -16.75
CA ALA A 120 -24.78 9.98 -17.29
C ALA A 120 -24.61 8.88 -16.23
N SER A 121 -25.75 8.59 -15.58
CA SER A 121 -26.23 7.24 -15.23
C SER A 121 -25.32 6.31 -14.40
N LEU A 122 -25.63 6.28 -13.11
CA LEU A 122 -25.38 5.21 -12.16
C LEU A 122 -25.66 3.81 -12.78
N ARG A 123 -24.65 2.94 -12.76
CA ARG A 123 -24.82 1.50 -12.54
C ARG A 123 -23.73 1.01 -11.61
N TRP A 124 -24.06 0.95 -10.32
CA TRP A 124 -23.33 0.13 -9.37
C TRP A 124 -23.64 -1.35 -9.67
N ARG A 125 -22.59 -2.13 -9.93
CA ARG A 125 -22.56 -3.58 -9.69
C ARG A 125 -21.22 -3.89 -9.00
N THR A 126 -21.27 -4.10 -7.69
CA THR A 126 -20.25 -4.78 -6.88
C THR A 126 -20.39 -6.32 -7.04
N PRO A 127 -19.56 -7.16 -6.41
CA PRO A 127 -18.09 -7.15 -6.28
C PRO A 127 -17.54 -8.57 -6.55
N TYR A 128 -16.57 -8.77 -7.45
CA TYR A 128 -15.66 -9.95 -7.45
C TYR A 128 -14.66 -9.70 -8.58
N LEU A 129 -13.44 -9.31 -8.24
CA LEU A 129 -12.29 -9.41 -9.13
C LEU A 129 -11.30 -10.39 -8.50
N PRO A 130 -11.46 -11.71 -8.73
CA PRO A 130 -10.32 -12.59 -8.70
C PRO A 130 -9.70 -12.48 -10.09
N CYS A 131 -8.58 -11.78 -10.23
CA CYS A 131 -7.59 -12.03 -11.28
C CYS A 131 -6.49 -11.00 -11.14
N CYS A 132 -5.41 -11.38 -10.44
CA CYS A 132 -4.09 -10.94 -10.84
C CYS A 132 -3.98 -11.05 -12.38
N PRO A 133 -3.60 -9.98 -13.10
CA PRO A 133 -3.31 -10.10 -14.51
C PRO A 133 -2.22 -11.16 -14.70
N SER A 134 -2.40 -11.97 -15.74
CA SER A 134 -1.70 -13.24 -15.93
C SER A 134 -0.18 -13.24 -16.12
N PRO A 135 0.60 -12.13 -16.22
CA PRO A 135 2.05 -12.26 -16.08
C PRO A 135 2.50 -12.59 -14.65
N CYS A 136 1.74 -12.26 -13.59
CA CYS A 136 2.21 -12.45 -12.20
C CYS A 136 2.43 -13.94 -11.84
N ARG A 137 1.64 -14.87 -12.40
CA ARG A 137 1.65 -16.30 -12.02
C ARG A 137 2.93 -17.06 -12.39
N GLN A 138 3.72 -16.58 -13.35
CA GLN A 138 4.92 -17.29 -13.80
C GLN A 138 6.20 -16.91 -13.05
N SER A 139 6.23 -15.75 -12.37
CA SER A 139 7.42 -15.30 -11.63
C SER A 139 7.44 -15.74 -10.17
N CYS A 140 6.32 -16.22 -9.63
CA CYS A 140 6.17 -16.65 -8.21
C CYS A 140 7.03 -17.88 -7.83
N HIS A 141 7.50 -18.69 -8.79
CA HIS A 141 8.23 -19.92 -8.45
C HIS A 141 9.73 -19.73 -8.12
N GLN A 142 10.27 -18.51 -8.13
CA GLN A 142 11.71 -18.28 -7.96
C GLN A 142 12.14 -17.45 -6.74
N GLY A 143 11.22 -16.97 -5.89
CA GLY A 143 11.52 -15.89 -4.92
C GLY A 143 11.76 -16.27 -3.45
N ALA A 144 11.39 -17.47 -2.98
CA ALA A 144 11.54 -17.81 -1.57
C ALA A 144 12.94 -18.37 -1.27
N LYS A 145 13.94 -17.49 -1.08
CA LYS A 145 15.15 -17.87 -0.34
C LYS A 145 14.95 -17.55 1.14
N ALA A 146 15.07 -18.60 1.96
CA ALA A 146 15.07 -18.52 3.41
C ALA A 146 16.00 -17.39 3.91
N ILE A 147 15.42 -16.47 4.69
CA ILE A 147 16.18 -15.61 5.58
C ILE A 147 16.77 -16.51 6.67
N ASN A 148 18.10 -16.67 6.69
CA ASN A 148 18.79 -17.30 7.81
C ASN A 148 18.88 -16.28 8.94
N PRO A 149 18.56 -16.64 10.19
CA PRO A 149 18.94 -15.82 11.33
C PRO A 149 20.46 -15.91 11.55
N LEU A 150 21.07 -14.80 11.95
CA LEU A 150 22.40 -14.79 12.57
C LEU A 150 22.35 -15.38 13.98
#